data_AF-A0A4U1HKK4-F1
#
_entry.id   AF-A0A4U1HKK4-F1
#
_cell.length_a   1.000
_cell.length_b   1.000
_cell.length_c   1.000
_cell.angle_alpha   90.00
_cell.angle_beta   90.00
_cell.angle_gamma   90.00
#
_symmetry.space_group_name_H-M   'P 1'
#
loop_
_entity.id
_entity.type
_entity.pdbx_description
1 polymer ?
#
loop_
_entity_poly.entity_id
_entity_poly.type
_entity_poly.pdbx_seq_one_letter_code
_entity_poly.pdbx_strand_id
1 'polypeptide(L)'
;MKTRNVLLACLGVAPVLMTGCALYKNPSACEQQMRSRLAEKSPADKLSISHAGIAIRGERVVVEGTIESPPVAASAAVAASAAASASTSKKPKKIEKAAAVECTFKGEELASFRWLAPAEMLPPPDSGSE
;
A
#
# COMPACT_ATOMS: atom_id res chain seq x y z
N MET A 1 -7.12 45.48 29.43
CA MET A 1 -8.52 45.46 28.92
C MET A 1 -8.53 45.79 27.43
N LYS A 2 -8.78 44.81 26.54
CA LYS A 2 -9.21 45.06 25.14
C LYS A 2 -9.77 43.80 24.48
N THR A 3 -10.88 43.28 25.01
CA THR A 3 -11.70 42.23 24.39
C THR A 3 -12.64 42.86 23.36
N ARG A 4 -12.32 42.75 22.06
CA ARG A 4 -13.25 43.07 20.97
C ARG A 4 -12.95 42.20 19.75
N ASN A 5 -13.68 41.08 19.63
CA ASN A 5 -14.31 40.60 18.40
C ASN A 5 -14.93 39.22 18.63
N VAL A 6 -16.05 39.22 19.35
CA VAL A 6 -17.05 38.17 19.29
C VAL A 6 -17.94 38.49 18.08
N LEU A 7 -18.28 37.45 17.30
CA LEU A 7 -19.17 37.37 16.12
C LEU A 7 -18.44 37.03 14.82
N LEU A 8 -18.14 35.73 14.66
CA LEU A 8 -18.22 35.10 13.34
C LEU A 8 -19.26 33.97 13.43
N ALA A 9 -20.17 34.02 12.47
CA ALA A 9 -21.49 33.42 12.48
C ALA A 9 -21.50 31.89 12.59
N CYS A 10 -22.62 31.37 13.12
CA CYS A 10 -22.98 29.96 13.14
C CYS A 10 -22.80 29.33 11.76
N LEU A 11 -21.74 28.53 11.60
CA LEU A 11 -21.67 27.54 10.53
C LEU A 11 -22.74 26.49 10.85
N GLY A 12 -23.85 26.55 10.12
CA GLY A 12 -24.84 25.49 10.13
C GLY A 12 -24.16 24.18 9.78
N VAL A 13 -24.05 23.29 10.77
CA VAL A 13 -23.63 21.92 10.56
C VAL A 13 -24.77 21.21 9.85
N ALA A 14 -24.71 21.18 8.51
CA ALA A 14 -25.52 20.25 7.75
C ALA A 14 -25.05 18.83 8.09
N PRO A 15 -25.92 17.93 8.59
CA PRO A 15 -25.57 16.52 8.69
C PRO A 15 -25.55 15.96 7.26
N VAL A 16 -24.40 16.07 6.59
CA VAL A 16 -24.16 15.31 5.36
C VAL A 16 -24.21 13.83 5.77
N LEU A 17 -25.06 13.06 5.08
CA LEU A 17 -25.10 11.61 5.18
C LEU A 17 -23.75 11.03 4.70
N MET A 18 -22.74 11.04 5.55
CA MET A 18 -21.36 10.63 5.24
C MET A 18 -21.19 9.11 5.08
N THR A 19 -22.26 8.32 5.23
CA THR A 19 -22.15 6.86 5.14
C THR A 19 -21.83 6.34 3.73
N GLY A 20 -22.05 7.16 2.69
CA GLY A 20 -21.71 6.81 1.30
C GLY A 20 -20.31 7.25 0.83
N CYS A 21 -19.72 8.28 1.44
CA CYS A 21 -18.40 8.80 1.01
C CYS A 21 -17.26 7.84 1.31
N ALA A 22 -17.29 7.18 2.47
CA ALA A 22 -16.24 6.25 2.90
C ALA A 22 -16.12 5.05 1.95
N LEU A 23 -17.24 4.51 1.46
CA LEU A 23 -17.25 3.36 0.54
C LEU A 23 -16.49 3.63 -0.75
N TYR A 24 -16.48 4.89 -1.22
CA TYR A 24 -15.80 5.27 -2.46
C TYR A 24 -14.37 5.77 -2.24
N LYS A 25 -14.09 6.49 -1.16
CA LYS A 25 -12.77 7.10 -0.93
C LYS A 25 -11.76 6.15 -0.29
N ASN A 26 -12.19 5.37 0.70
CA ASN A 26 -11.30 4.50 1.47
C ASN A 26 -10.53 3.47 0.61
N PRO A 27 -11.09 2.90 -0.47
CA PRO A 27 -10.35 2.02 -1.36
C PRO A 27 -9.12 2.70 -1.94
N SER A 28 -9.31 3.85 -2.60
CA SER A 28 -8.20 4.60 -3.18
C SER A 28 -7.18 5.04 -2.13
N ALA A 29 -7.61 5.42 -0.93
CA ALA A 29 -6.71 5.75 0.17
C ALA A 29 -5.88 4.53 0.61
N CYS A 30 -6.48 3.35 0.69
CA CYS A 30 -5.78 2.11 1.00
C CYS A 30 -4.78 1.72 -0.10
N GLU A 31 -5.13 1.88 -1.37
CA GLU A 31 -4.20 1.67 -2.49
C GLU A 31 -2.97 2.58 -2.40
N GLN A 32 -3.18 3.86 -2.09
CA GLN A 32 -2.08 4.81 -1.91
C GLN A 32 -1.19 4.42 -0.73
N GLN A 33 -1.78 3.97 0.38
CA GLN A 33 -1.01 3.46 1.51
C GLN A 33 -0.20 2.22 1.13
N MET A 34 -0.78 1.28 0.40
CA MET A 34 -0.07 0.09 -0.09
C MET A 34 1.14 0.48 -0.96
N ARG A 35 0.96 1.43 -1.88
CA ARG A 35 2.03 1.95 -2.74
C ARG A 35 3.13 2.64 -1.94
N SER A 36 2.74 3.51 -1.02
CA SER A 36 3.66 4.26 -0.17
C SER A 36 4.51 3.31 0.69
N ARG A 37 3.87 2.39 1.42
CA ARG A 37 4.54 1.42 2.29
C ARG A 37 5.44 0.47 1.50
N LEU A 38 5.05 0.08 0.29
CA LEU A 38 5.93 -0.72 -0.57
C LEU A 38 7.15 0.10 -1.00
N ALA A 39 6.98 1.35 -1.42
CA ALA A 39 8.10 2.20 -1.83
C ALA A 39 9.09 2.45 -0.68
N GLU A 40 8.59 2.59 0.56
CA GLU A 40 9.44 2.69 1.76
C GLU A 40 10.28 1.43 1.99
N LYS A 41 9.69 0.24 1.79
CA LYS A 41 10.36 -1.05 2.05
C LYS A 41 11.24 -1.53 0.89
N SER A 42 10.77 -1.30 -0.33
CA SER A 42 11.33 -1.78 -1.58
C SER A 42 11.16 -0.74 -2.70
N PRO A 43 12.04 0.27 -2.80
CA PRO A 43 11.89 1.34 -3.79
C PRO A 43 12.05 0.87 -5.24
N ALA A 44 12.66 -0.31 -5.46
CA ALA A 44 12.87 -0.88 -6.79
C ALA A 44 11.71 -1.80 -7.25
N ASP A 45 10.81 -2.17 -6.34
CA ASP A 45 9.68 -3.05 -6.62
C ASP A 45 8.54 -2.28 -7.28
N LYS A 46 7.87 -2.90 -8.27
CA LYS A 46 6.72 -2.32 -8.95
C LYS A 46 5.42 -3.01 -8.52
N LEU A 47 4.47 -2.22 -8.01
CA LEU A 47 3.13 -2.71 -7.64
C LEU A 47 2.10 -2.51 -8.75
N SER A 48 1.47 -3.60 -9.17
CA SER A 48 0.22 -3.63 -9.94
C SER A 48 -0.93 -3.99 -9.00
N ILE A 49 -2.00 -3.19 -8.99
CA ILE A 49 -3.20 -3.49 -8.21
C ILE A 49 -4.19 -4.20 -9.11
N SER A 50 -4.70 -5.35 -8.67
CA SER A 50 -5.64 -6.19 -9.41
C SER A 50 -7.07 -6.02 -8.93
N HIS A 51 -7.27 -5.84 -7.62
CA HIS A 51 -8.61 -5.76 -7.04
C HIS A 51 -8.60 -5.00 -5.72
N ALA A 52 -9.74 -4.36 -5.39
CA ALA A 52 -10.00 -3.79 -4.09
C ALA A 52 -11.39 -4.25 -3.62
N GLY A 53 -11.41 -5.10 -2.59
CA GLY A 53 -12.61 -5.54 -1.90
C GLY A 53 -12.97 -4.58 -0.77
N ILE A 54 -14.25 -4.29 -0.60
CA ILE A 54 -14.73 -3.28 0.34
C ILE A 54 -15.82 -3.91 1.20
N ALA A 55 -15.64 -3.86 2.51
CA ALA A 55 -16.66 -4.29 3.46
C ALA A 55 -17.79 -3.26 3.56
N ILE A 56 -18.91 -3.68 4.16
CA ILE A 56 -20.08 -2.82 4.38
C ILE A 56 -19.64 -1.53 5.09
N ARG A 57 -20.11 -0.38 4.59
CA ARG A 57 -19.73 0.98 5.03
C ARG A 57 -18.30 1.44 4.73
N GLY A 58 -17.49 0.66 4.02
CA GLY A 58 -16.12 1.04 3.69
C GLY A 58 -15.15 1.01 4.87
N GLU A 59 -15.55 0.40 5.99
CA GLU A 59 -14.75 0.36 7.22
C GLU A 59 -13.53 -0.56 7.09
N ARG A 60 -13.63 -1.58 6.24
CA ARG A 60 -12.51 -2.48 5.94
C ARG A 60 -12.35 -2.59 4.43
N VAL A 61 -11.13 -2.39 3.96
CA VAL A 61 -10.75 -2.50 2.56
C VAL A 61 -9.63 -3.52 2.46
N VAL A 62 -9.76 -4.48 1.55
CA VAL A 62 -8.68 -5.39 1.18
C VAL A 62 -8.24 -5.04 -0.24
N VAL A 63 -6.98 -4.64 -0.40
CA VAL A 63 -6.40 -4.35 -1.71
C VAL A 63 -5.46 -5.50 -2.07
N GLU A 64 -5.65 -6.04 -3.26
CA GLU A 64 -4.87 -7.14 -3.82
C GLU A 64 -4.10 -6.67 -5.06
N GLY A 65 -2.94 -7.26 -5.27
CA GLY A 65 -2.08 -6.92 -6.38
C GLY A 65 -0.92 -7.89 -6.55
N THR A 66 0.00 -7.48 -7.40
CA THR A 66 1.24 -8.21 -7.70
C THR A 66 2.41 -7.25 -7.59
N ILE A 67 3.44 -7.69 -6.87
CA ILE A 67 4.73 -7.02 -6.79
C ILE A 67 5.67 -7.68 -7.77
N GLU A 68 6.14 -6.90 -8.74
CA GLU A 68 7.21 -7.27 -9.65
C GLU A 68 8.54 -6.75 -9.08
N SER A 69 9.42 -7.66 -8.66
CA SER A 69 10.78 -7.30 -8.29
C SER A 69 11.71 -7.39 -9.50
N PRO A 70 12.63 -6.42 -9.69
CA PRO A 70 13.67 -6.56 -10.69
C PRO A 70 14.50 -7.81 -10.38
N PRO A 71 15.06 -8.46 -11.40
CA PRO A 71 15.91 -9.61 -11.17
C PRO A 71 17.07 -9.19 -10.27
N VAL A 72 17.28 -9.95 -9.19
CA VAL A 72 18.42 -9.75 -8.29
C VAL A 72 19.68 -9.92 -9.13
N ALA A 73 20.38 -8.82 -9.40
CA ALA A 73 21.74 -8.87 -9.91
C ALA A 73 22.60 -9.39 -8.76
N ALA A 74 22.67 -10.72 -8.61
CA ALA A 74 23.71 -11.33 -7.79
C ALA A 74 25.05 -10.73 -8.26
N SER A 75 25.77 -10.08 -7.35
CA SER A 75 27.03 -9.40 -7.58
C SER A 75 27.92 -10.12 -8.61
N ALA A 76 27.85 -9.71 -9.87
CA ALA A 76 28.86 -10.03 -10.87
C ALA A 76 29.96 -8.96 -10.78
N ALA A 77 30.58 -8.87 -9.61
CA ALA A 77 31.84 -8.18 -9.40
C ALA A 77 32.89 -9.24 -9.07
N VAL A 78 33.21 -10.10 -10.03
CA VAL A 78 34.53 -10.74 -10.18
C VAL A 78 34.61 -11.38 -11.57
N ALA A 79 35.74 -11.15 -12.24
CA ALA A 79 36.15 -11.72 -13.53
C ALA A 79 35.56 -11.10 -14.81
N ALA A 80 35.83 -9.81 -15.04
CA ALA A 80 36.17 -9.35 -16.39
C ALA A 80 37.67 -9.62 -16.63
N SER A 81 38.01 -10.90 -16.78
CA SER A 81 39.22 -11.32 -17.46
C SER A 81 38.89 -12.54 -18.30
N ALA A 82 39.12 -12.34 -19.59
CA ALA A 82 39.25 -13.35 -20.63
C ALA A 82 37.99 -14.07 -21.15
N ALA A 83 37.87 -13.94 -22.48
CA ALA A 83 37.47 -14.96 -23.44
C ALA A 83 35.97 -15.17 -23.71
N ALA A 84 35.67 -14.97 -24.99
CA ALA A 84 34.47 -15.36 -25.70
C ALA A 84 34.04 -16.79 -25.39
N SER A 85 32.73 -17.00 -25.20
CA SER A 85 32.00 -18.17 -25.68
C SER A 85 30.50 -17.91 -25.61
N ALA A 86 29.81 -18.30 -26.68
CA ALA A 86 28.38 -18.17 -26.87
C ALA A 86 27.59 -18.87 -25.75
N SER A 87 26.76 -18.12 -25.04
CA SER A 87 25.75 -18.67 -24.14
C SER A 87 24.45 -17.90 -24.32
N THR A 88 23.43 -18.59 -24.81
CA THR A 88 22.06 -18.11 -24.99
C THR A 88 21.63 -17.31 -23.76
N SER A 89 21.48 -15.99 -23.91
CA SER A 89 21.08 -15.08 -22.84
C SER A 89 19.64 -15.42 -22.41
N LYS A 90 19.49 -16.28 -21.39
CA LYS A 90 18.23 -16.39 -20.66
C LYS A 90 17.99 -15.03 -20.01
N LYS A 91 17.11 -14.23 -20.62
CA LYS A 91 16.68 -12.94 -20.08
C LYS A 91 16.31 -13.14 -18.61
N PRO A 92 16.89 -12.35 -17.69
CA PRO A 92 16.64 -12.56 -16.27
C PRO A 92 15.14 -12.38 -16.01
N LYS A 93 14.49 -13.43 -15.51
CA LYS A 93 13.05 -13.44 -15.25
C LYS A 93 12.78 -12.54 -14.04
N LYS A 94 11.84 -11.60 -14.19
CA LYS A 94 11.30 -10.84 -13.06
C LYS A 94 10.64 -11.81 -12.09
N ILE A 95 10.76 -11.52 -10.80
CA ILE A 95 10.08 -12.31 -9.75
C ILE A 95 8.77 -11.60 -9.47
N GLU A 96 7.66 -12.30 -9.72
CA GLU A 96 6.31 -11.81 -9.43
C GLU A 96 5.82 -12.47 -8.14
N LYS A 97 5.38 -11.65 -7.17
CA LYS A 97 4.80 -12.11 -5.91
C LYS A 97 3.41 -11.53 -5.74
N ALA A 98 2.47 -12.36 -5.32
CA ALA A 98 1.15 -11.89 -4.90
C ALA A 98 1.29 -10.98 -3.67
N ALA A 99 0.54 -9.88 -3.67
CA ALA A 99 0.55 -8.90 -2.62
C ALA A 99 -0.87 -8.56 -2.21
N ALA A 100 -1.08 -8.40 -0.91
CA ALA A 100 -2.39 -8.02 -0.39
C ALA A 100 -2.23 -7.26 0.91
N VAL A 101 -3.10 -6.28 1.13
CA VAL A 101 -3.17 -5.50 2.36
C VAL A 101 -4.61 -5.37 2.83
N GLU A 102 -4.79 -5.25 4.12
CA GLU A 102 -6.04 -4.85 4.76
C GLU A 102 -5.84 -3.46 5.38
N CYS A 103 -6.74 -2.54 5.05
CA CYS A 103 -6.88 -1.26 5.72
C CYS A 103 -8.20 -1.24 6.47
N THR A 104 -8.16 -0.80 7.73
CA THR A 104 -9.36 -0.51 8.52
C THR A 104 -9.48 0.99 8.69
N PHE A 105 -10.69 1.52 8.57
CA PHE A 105 -11.00 2.93 8.64
C PHE A 105 -12.05 3.21 9.71
N LYS A 106 -12.05 4.40 10.29
CA LYS A 106 -13.16 4.92 11.09
C LYS A 106 -13.75 6.10 10.32
N GLY A 107 -14.82 5.85 9.57
CA GLY A 107 -15.29 6.80 8.56
C GLY A 107 -14.28 6.90 7.41
N GLU A 108 -13.67 8.08 7.22
CA GLU A 108 -12.63 8.32 6.21
C GLU A 108 -11.21 8.34 6.79
N GLU A 109 -11.08 8.21 8.12
CA GLU A 109 -9.78 8.18 8.82
C GLU A 109 -9.21 6.75 8.79
N LEU A 110 -7.94 6.61 8.38
CA LEU A 110 -7.25 5.31 8.42
C LEU A 110 -6.93 4.94 9.87
N ALA A 111 -7.57 3.88 10.37
CA ALA A 111 -7.34 3.36 11.72
C ALA A 111 -6.17 2.36 11.77
N SER A 112 -6.07 1.47 10.78
CA SER A 112 -4.99 0.49 10.72
C SER A 112 -4.64 0.09 9.28
N PHE A 113 -3.39 -0.30 9.07
CA PHE A 113 -2.89 -0.88 7.83
C PHE A 113 -2.11 -2.15 8.16
N ARG A 114 -2.40 -3.25 7.47
CA ARG A 114 -1.73 -4.53 7.67
C ARG A 114 -1.48 -5.23 6.34
N TRP A 115 -0.25 -5.71 6.14
CA TRP A 115 0.04 -6.63 5.04
C TRP A 115 -0.58 -8.01 5.31
N LEU A 116 -1.17 -8.59 4.28
CA LEU A 116 -1.66 -9.97 4.24
C LEU A 116 -0.74 -10.86 3.39
N ALA A 117 -0.06 -10.27 2.40
CA ALA A 117 0.88 -10.94 1.53
C ALA A 117 1.87 -9.94 0.90
N PRO A 118 3.06 -10.38 0.48
CA PRO A 118 3.62 -11.72 0.66
C PRO A 118 4.14 -11.95 2.10
N ALA A 119 4.47 -13.19 2.45
CA ALA A 119 4.79 -13.61 3.82
C ALA A 119 5.91 -12.79 4.47
N GLU A 120 6.84 -12.27 3.68
CA GLU A 120 7.95 -11.44 4.15
C GLU A 120 7.52 -10.05 4.62
N MET A 121 6.26 -9.66 4.39
CA MET A 121 5.67 -8.41 4.83
C MET A 121 4.72 -8.57 6.01
N LEU A 122 4.44 -9.81 6.42
CA LEU A 122 3.58 -10.06 7.56
C LEU A 122 4.23 -9.56 8.86
N PRO A 123 3.42 -9.05 9.81
CA PRO A 123 3.90 -8.80 11.17
C PRO A 123 4.45 -10.09 11.80
N PRO A 124 5.40 -9.99 12.76
CA PRO A 124 5.82 -11.14 13.56
C PRO A 124 4.61 -11.78 14.27
N PRO A 125 4.66 -13.10 14.55
CA PRO A 125 3.49 -13.87 15.02
C PRO A 125 2.86 -13.33 16.32
N ASP A 126 3.62 -12.60 17.14
CA ASP A 126 3.16 -12.09 18.44
C ASP A 126 2.58 -10.66 18.40
N SER A 127 2.55 -9.99 17.24
CA SER A 127 2.04 -8.61 17.13
C SER A 127 0.62 -8.50 16.56
N GLY A 128 -0.12 -9.63 16.53
CA GLY A 128 -1.46 -9.75 15.95
C GLY A 128 -2.59 -9.86 16.96
N SER A 129 -2.52 -9.20 18.12
CA SER A 129 -3.60 -9.21 19.12
C SER A 129 -3.70 -7.86 19.81
N GLU A 130 -4.58 -6.99 19.30
CA GLU A 130 -5.50 -6.16 20.12
C GLU A 130 -6.58 -5.50 19.25
#